data_AF-A0A656QEQ2-F1
#
_entry.id   AF-A0A656QEQ2-F1
#
_cell.length_a   1.000
_cell.length_b   1.000
_cell.length_c   1.000
_cell.angle_alpha   90.00
_cell.angle_beta   90.00
_cell.angle_gamma   90.00
#
_symmetry.space_group_name_H-M   'P 1'
#
loop_
_entity.id
_entity.type
_entity.pdbx_description
1 polymer ?
#
loop_
_entity_poly.entity_id
_entity_poly.type
_entity_poly.pdbx_seq_one_letter_code
_entity_poly.pdbx_strand_id
1 'polypeptide(L)'
;MVEAGRSIAQAIAAGNYHRIEVYSAPDALGMTRVEYRYDPPACETVEEVAQCFVELFGPIKAGCTAKAWRIKGGRIGAYVVEDAGDVTALLQ
;
A
#
# COMPACT_ATOMS: atom_id res chain seq x y z
N MET A 1 -11.50 14.95 0.53
CA MET A 1 -10.58 15.10 1.67
C MET A 1 -11.13 14.28 2.82
N VAL A 2 -10.59 13.08 3.02
CA VAL A 2 -10.92 12.26 4.20
C VAL A 2 -10.32 12.98 5.41
N GLU A 3 -11.15 13.33 6.39
CA GLU A 3 -10.70 13.90 7.65
C GLU A 3 -9.61 12.99 8.24
N ALA A 4 -8.43 13.55 8.45
CA ALA A 4 -7.35 12.88 9.17
C ALA A 4 -7.89 12.46 10.55
N GLY A 5 -8.15 11.17 10.77
CA GLY A 5 -8.56 10.69 12.09
C GLY A 5 -9.58 9.55 12.18
N ARG A 6 -10.03 8.89 11.10
CA ARG A 6 -10.70 7.60 11.29
C ARG A 6 -9.68 6.59 11.80
N SER A 7 -9.90 6.08 13.02
CA SER A 7 -8.92 5.21 13.69
C SER A 7 -8.61 3.98 12.83
N ILE A 8 -7.32 3.62 12.75
CA ILE A 8 -6.87 2.39 12.08
C ILE A 8 -7.65 1.18 12.63
N ALA A 9 -8.10 1.16 13.88
CA ALA A 9 -8.92 0.06 14.40
C ALA A 9 -10.33 -0.04 13.78
N GLN A 10 -11.02 1.09 13.55
CA GLN A 10 -12.36 1.11 12.93
C GLN A 10 -12.32 0.76 11.46
N ALA A 11 -11.29 1.26 10.78
CA ALA A 11 -11.04 0.88 9.41
C ALA A 11 -10.77 -0.66 9.35
N ILE A 12 -10.04 -1.26 10.32
CA ILE A 12 -9.67 -2.70 10.41
C ILE A 12 -10.95 -3.52 10.57
N ALA A 13 -11.86 -3.03 11.41
CA ALA A 13 -13.18 -3.60 11.59
C ALA A 13 -14.07 -3.52 10.34
N ALA A 14 -13.90 -2.50 9.49
CA ALA A 14 -14.64 -2.34 8.24
C ALA A 14 -14.11 -3.24 7.09
N GLY A 15 -12.96 -3.89 7.27
CA GLY A 15 -12.49 -4.95 6.38
C GLY A 15 -11.98 -4.52 5.01
N ASN A 16 -11.63 -3.24 4.81
CA ASN A 16 -11.13 -2.72 3.53
C ASN A 16 -9.86 -1.90 3.73
N TYR A 17 -8.71 -2.56 3.60
CA TYR A 17 -7.40 -1.91 3.59
C TYR A 17 -6.71 -2.12 2.28
N HIS A 18 -5.95 -1.12 1.90
CA HIS A 18 -4.87 -1.29 0.96
C HIS A 18 -3.56 -1.11 1.72
N ARG A 19 -2.58 -1.97 1.48
CA ARG A 19 -1.18 -1.67 1.75
C ARG A 19 -0.50 -1.49 0.41
N ILE A 20 0.35 -0.49 0.25
CA ILE A 20 1.30 -0.44 -0.86
C ILE A 20 2.72 -0.61 -0.29
N GLU A 21 3.47 -1.55 -0.85
CA GLU A 21 4.92 -1.64 -0.66
C GLU A 21 5.60 -1.50 -2.01
N VAL A 22 6.64 -0.69 -2.02
CA VAL A 22 7.50 -0.48 -3.19
C VAL A 22 8.80 -1.20 -2.94
N TYR A 23 9.21 -1.96 -3.93
CA TYR A 23 10.39 -2.78 -3.94
C TYR A 23 11.42 -2.21 -4.91
N SER A 24 12.69 -2.17 -4.51
CA SER A 24 13.79 -1.85 -5.43
C SER A 24 13.95 -2.93 -6.49
N ALA A 25 14.53 -2.58 -7.63
CA ALA A 25 15.09 -3.56 -8.55
C ALA A 25 15.97 -4.56 -7.76
N PRO A 26 16.01 -5.84 -8.16
CA PRO A 26 16.99 -6.77 -7.63
C PRO A 26 18.39 -6.15 -7.78
N ASP A 27 19.15 -6.09 -6.68
CA ASP A 27 20.56 -5.73 -6.78
C ASP A 27 21.36 -6.86 -7.46
N ALA A 28 22.67 -6.66 -7.65
CA ALA A 28 23.54 -7.67 -8.26
C ALA A 28 23.57 -9.02 -7.51
N LEU A 29 23.07 -9.06 -6.27
CA LEU A 29 22.94 -10.25 -5.44
C LEU A 29 21.53 -10.86 -5.49
N GLY A 30 20.65 -10.32 -6.34
CA GLY A 30 19.27 -10.76 -6.51
C GLY A 30 18.37 -10.37 -5.34
N MET A 31 18.82 -9.48 -4.46
CA MET A 31 18.04 -9.08 -3.29
C MET A 31 17.11 -7.91 -3.63
N THR A 32 15.84 -8.07 -3.29
CA THR A 32 14.80 -7.06 -3.43
C THR A 32 14.55 -6.41 -2.07
N ARG A 33 14.74 -5.08 -1.96
CA ARG A 33 14.52 -4.32 -0.73
C ARG A 33 13.19 -3.56 -0.80
N VAL A 34 12.48 -3.43 0.32
CA VAL A 34 11.34 -2.50 0.44
C VAL A 34 11.86 -1.07 0.62
N GLU A 35 11.54 -0.18 -0.32
CA GLU A 35 11.84 1.26 -0.24
C GLU A 35 10.76 2.03 0.53
N TYR A 36 9.48 1.73 0.24
CA TYR A 36 8.34 2.46 0.81
C TYR A 36 7.27 1.49 1.29
N ARG A 37 6.60 1.86 2.39
CA ARG A 37 5.42 1.16 2.90
C ARG A 37 4.37 2.20 3.30
N TYR A 38 3.17 2.03 2.77
CA TYR A 38 2.02 2.89 3.05
C TYR A 38 0.81 2.02 3.43
N ASP A 39 0.24 2.31 4.59
CA ASP A 39 -0.94 1.66 5.16
C ASP A 39 -2.05 2.72 5.38
N PRO A 40 -2.81 3.13 4.32
CA PRO A 40 -3.88 4.11 4.44
C PRO A 40 -5.02 3.67 5.40
N PRO A 41 -5.62 4.61 6.15
CA PRO A 41 -6.87 4.36 6.86
C PRO A 41 -8.04 4.21 5.85
N ALA A 42 -8.87 3.18 6.03
CA ALA A 42 -9.78 2.60 5.03
C ALA A 42 -10.64 3.54 4.16
N CYS A 43 -10.96 2.97 2.98
CA CYS A 43 -12.05 3.24 2.03
C CYS A 43 -11.73 4.09 0.81
N GLU A 44 -10.70 3.69 0.07
CA GLU A 44 -10.37 4.22 -1.24
C GLU A 44 -10.13 3.03 -2.19
N THR A 45 -10.49 3.15 -3.48
CA THR A 45 -10.13 2.14 -4.49
C THR A 45 -8.60 2.04 -4.61
N VAL A 46 -8.09 1.01 -5.28
CA VAL A 46 -6.63 0.87 -5.45
C VAL A 46 -6.03 2.08 -6.17
N GLU A 47 -6.78 2.72 -7.06
CA GLU A 47 -6.40 3.95 -7.76
C GLU A 47 -6.37 5.17 -6.83
N GLU A 48 -7.38 5.35 -5.98
CA GLU A 48 -7.40 6.45 -4.99
C GLU A 48 -6.24 6.30 -3.99
N VAL A 49 -5.97 5.07 -3.54
CA VAL A 49 -4.82 4.78 -2.66
C VAL A 49 -3.49 5.01 -3.37
N ALA A 50 -3.38 4.63 -4.64
CA ALA A 50 -2.19 4.90 -5.45
C ALA A 50 -1.97 6.41 -5.63
N GLN A 51 -3.05 7.18 -5.86
CA GLN A 51 -2.97 8.63 -5.92
C GLN A 51 -2.47 9.23 -4.61
N CYS A 52 -3.05 8.83 -3.47
CA CYS A 52 -2.58 9.30 -2.15
C CYS A 52 -1.12 8.92 -1.89
N PHE A 53 -0.69 7.73 -2.32
CA PHE A 53 0.71 7.32 -2.23
C PHE A 53 1.61 8.28 -3.02
N VAL A 54 1.26 8.59 -4.28
CA VAL A 54 2.03 9.51 -5.14
C VAL A 54 2.03 10.93 -4.58
N GLU A 55 0.93 11.40 -4.01
CA GLU A 55 0.86 12.72 -3.37
C GLU A 55 1.79 12.82 -2.14
N LEU A 56 1.97 11.72 -1.38
CA LEU A 56 2.80 11.69 -0.17
C LEU A 56 4.29 11.43 -0.46
N PHE A 57 4.61 10.50 -1.36
CA PHE A 57 5.97 10.02 -1.59
C PHE A 57 6.54 10.40 -2.97
N GLY A 58 5.71 10.95 -3.86
CA GLY A 58 6.04 11.13 -5.27
C GLY A 58 5.90 9.83 -6.09
N PRO A 59 6.11 9.90 -7.42
CA PRO A 59 6.14 8.72 -8.26
C PRO A 59 7.29 7.79 -7.87
N ILE A 60 7.12 6.48 -8.11
CA ILE A 60 8.16 5.50 -7.77
C ILE A 60 9.36 5.66 -8.69
N LYS A 61 10.56 5.40 -8.17
CA LYS A 61 11.79 5.49 -8.95
C LYS A 61 11.81 4.44 -10.07
N ALA A 62 12.41 4.79 -11.20
CA ALA A 62 12.64 3.85 -12.30
C ALA A 62 13.37 2.58 -11.81
N GLY A 63 12.89 1.42 -12.25
CA GLY A 63 13.40 0.11 -11.82
C GLY A 63 12.77 -0.42 -10.52
N CYS A 64 11.95 0.36 -9.82
CA CYS A 64 11.17 -0.16 -8.70
C CYS A 64 9.88 -0.82 -9.19
N THR A 65 9.38 -1.77 -8.40
CA THR A 65 8.07 -2.40 -8.59
C THR A 65 7.21 -2.15 -7.35
N ALA A 66 5.90 -2.13 -7.50
CA ALA A 66 4.99 -1.88 -6.39
C ALA A 66 3.88 -2.92 -6.33
N LYS A 67 3.57 -3.37 -5.12
CA LYS A 67 2.45 -4.27 -4.88
C LYS A 67 1.47 -3.63 -3.91
N ALA A 68 0.20 -3.76 -4.25
CA ALA A 68 -0.90 -3.42 -3.36
C ALA A 68 -1.53 -4.68 -2.80
N TRP A 69 -1.84 -4.70 -1.50
CA TRP A 69 -2.60 -5.78 -0.88
C TRP A 69 -3.94 -5.30 -0.41
N ARG A 70 -5.01 -6.00 -0.79
CA ARG A 70 -6.28 -5.88 -0.11
C ARG A 70 -6.23 -6.71 1.17
N ILE A 71 -6.51 -6.07 2.29
CA ILE A 71 -6.45 -6.70 3.60
C ILE A 71 -7.82 -6.60 4.26
N LYS A 72 -8.32 -7.71 4.82
CA LYS A 72 -9.62 -7.79 5.51
C LYS A 72 -9.48 -8.26 6.92
N GLY A 73 -10.04 -7.48 7.83
CA GLY A 73 -10.00 -7.77 9.25
C GLY A 73 -8.58 -7.78 9.79
N GLY A 74 -8.46 -7.61 11.09
CA GLY A 74 -7.16 -7.58 11.72
C GLY A 74 -7.24 -7.24 13.19
N ARG A 75 -6.15 -7.51 13.87
CA ARG A 75 -5.84 -6.95 15.18
C ARG A 75 -4.56 -6.12 14.99
N ILE A 76 -4.27 -5.20 15.90
CA ILE A 76 -2.97 -4.52 15.88
C ILE A 76 -1.86 -5.59 15.87
N GLY A 77 -1.08 -5.65 14.80
CA GLY A 77 0.00 -6.64 14.61
C GLY A 77 -0.35 -7.92 13.83
N ALA A 78 -1.60 -8.14 13.42
CA ALA A 78 -1.97 -9.29 12.59
C ALA A 78 -3.13 -8.96 11.64
N TYR A 79 -2.97 -9.27 10.36
CA TYR A 79 -3.97 -9.00 9.33
C TYR A 79 -4.02 -10.13 8.30
N VAL A 80 -5.18 -10.32 7.67
CA VAL A 80 -5.37 -11.32 6.61
C VAL A 80 -5.33 -10.62 5.26
N VAL A 81 -4.36 -11.01 4.43
CA VAL A 81 -4.28 -10.59 3.03
C VAL A 81 -5.35 -11.37 2.25
N GLU A 82 -6.30 -10.66 1.65
CA GLU A 82 -7.29 -11.26 0.74
C GLU A 82 -6.81 -11.29 -0.70
N ASP A 83 -6.14 -10.22 -1.14
CA ASP A 83 -5.70 -10.07 -2.53
C ASP A 83 -4.38 -9.32 -2.61
N ALA A 84 -3.60 -9.58 -3.66
CA ALA A 84 -2.34 -8.93 -3.95
C ALA A 84 -2.24 -8.63 -5.45
N GLY A 85 -2.11 -7.34 -5.80
CA GLY A 85 -1.99 -6.89 -7.19
C GLY A 85 -0.71 -6.11 -7.44
N ASP A 86 -0.17 -6.24 -8.65
CA ASP A 86 0.87 -5.33 -9.15
C ASP A 86 0.22 -3.98 -9.47
N VAL A 87 0.73 -2.91 -8.86
CA VAL A 87 0.26 -1.53 -9.05
C VAL A 87 1.36 -0.62 -9.58
N THR A 88 2.46 -1.19 -10.07
CA THR A 88 3.64 -0.45 -10.54
C THR A 88 3.26 0.63 -11.54
N ALA A 89 2.37 0.31 -12.49
CA ALA A 89 1.92 1.24 -13.53
C ALA A 89 1.06 2.40 -12.98
N LEU A 90 0.38 2.22 -11.85
CA LEU A 90 -0.44 3.27 -11.23
C LEU A 90 0.40 4.30 -10.47
N LEU A 91 1.68 4.01 -10.22
CA LEU A 91 2.56 4.85 -9.41
C LEU A 91 3.70 5.51 -10.23
N GLN A 92 3.63 5.44 -11.57
CA GLN A 92 4.61 6.05 -12.48
C GLN A 92 4.34 7.53 -12.75
#